data_AF-A0A7V9NE13-F1
#
_entry.id   AF-A0A7V9NE13-F1
#
_cell.length_a   1.000
_cell.length_b   1.000
_cell.length_c   1.000
_cell.angle_alpha   90.00
_cell.angle_beta   90.00
_cell.angle_gamma   90.00
#
_symmetry.space_group_name_H-M   'P 1'
#
loop_
_entity.id
_entity.type
_entity.pdbx_description
1 polymer ?
#
loop_
_entity_poly.entity_id
_entity_poly.type
_entity_poly.pdbx_seq_one_letter_code
_entity_poly.pdbx_strand_id
1 'polypeptide(L)'
;MADYISLASPNHGTVVADASAEGDGCFPSCWQMRTIAEFIAALNSDGETPGPIHYTNVYSDTDELVQPSGTSALTGASNVRLQDICPGRPVDHANILGDYVTFKLVMDALLNPGPGRPDRLPATVCAGGSMPGMGAPPPEISNLDDFSQGEPTDHEPPLKPYARP
;
A
#
# COMPACT_ATOMS: atom_id res chain seq x y z
N MET A 1 -3.20 13.82 18.00
CA MET A 1 -3.81 13.89 16.65
C MET A 1 -3.92 12.45 16.17
N ALA A 2 -4.88 12.10 15.31
CA ALA A 2 -5.01 10.72 14.84
C ALA A 2 -4.02 10.45 13.68
N ASP A 3 -3.78 9.18 13.38
CA ASP A 3 -2.86 8.72 12.36
C ASP A 3 -3.58 7.80 11.35
N TYR A 4 -3.25 7.98 10.08
CA TYR A 4 -3.52 7.04 9.01
C TYR A 4 -2.17 6.49 8.51
N ILE A 5 -2.01 5.17 8.57
CA ILE A 5 -0.77 4.49 8.17
C ILE A 5 -1.13 3.46 7.10
N SER A 6 -0.74 3.76 5.85
CA SER A 6 -0.92 2.91 4.68
C SER A 6 0.34 2.10 4.42
N LEU A 7 0.18 0.80 4.16
CA LEU A 7 1.25 -0.12 3.81
C LEU A 7 0.91 -0.72 2.44
N ALA A 8 1.81 -0.60 1.47
CA ALA A 8 1.67 -1.17 0.12
C ALA A 8 0.31 -0.92 -0.54
N SER A 9 -0.30 0.25 -0.34
CA SER A 9 -1.62 0.53 -0.92
C SER A 9 -1.50 1.07 -2.35
N PRO A 10 -2.29 0.58 -3.32
CA PRO A 10 -2.34 1.09 -4.69
C PRO A 10 -3.19 2.37 -4.77
N ASN A 11 -2.74 3.44 -4.10
CA ASN A 11 -3.51 4.69 -3.97
C ASN A 11 -3.84 5.37 -5.32
N HIS A 12 -3.04 5.11 -6.35
CA HIS A 12 -3.27 5.53 -7.73
C HIS A 12 -3.47 4.34 -8.69
N GLY A 13 -3.96 3.22 -8.14
CA GLY A 13 -4.13 1.96 -8.85
C GLY A 13 -2.81 1.22 -9.11
N THR A 14 -2.90 0.15 -9.89
CA THR A 14 -1.76 -0.70 -10.26
C THR A 14 -1.94 -1.32 -11.65
N VAL A 15 -0.84 -1.43 -12.39
CA VAL A 15 -0.84 -2.08 -13.72
C VAL A 15 -1.12 -3.58 -13.64
N VAL A 16 -0.96 -4.19 -12.46
CA VAL A 16 -1.32 -5.59 -12.24
C VAL A 16 -2.83 -5.80 -12.32
N ALA A 17 -3.61 -4.83 -11.82
CA ALA A 17 -5.06 -4.82 -11.96
C ALA A 17 -5.47 -4.52 -13.41
N ASP A 18 -4.74 -3.65 -14.12
CA ASP A 18 -4.97 -3.40 -15.54
C ASP A 18 -4.82 -4.69 -16.36
N ALA A 19 -3.72 -5.42 -16.16
CA ALA A 19 -3.48 -6.71 -16.81
C ALA A 19 -4.52 -7.77 -16.43
N SER A 20 -4.95 -7.80 -15.16
CA SER A 20 -5.98 -8.73 -14.69
C SER A 20 -7.34 -8.49 -15.37
N ALA A 21 -7.66 -7.23 -15.64
CA ALA A 21 -8.89 -6.81 -16.33
C ALA A 21 -8.89 -7.07 -17.85
N GLU A 22 -7.71 -7.22 -18.46
CA GLU A 22 -7.59 -7.68 -19.86
C GLU A 22 -7.83 -9.19 -20.01
N GLY A 23 -7.71 -9.95 -18.91
CA GLY A 23 -8.10 -11.36 -18.83
C GLY A 23 -9.48 -11.57 -18.21
N ASP A 24 -9.80 -12.82 -17.87
CA ASP A 24 -11.11 -13.21 -17.33
C ASP A 24 -11.13 -13.35 -15.79
N GLY A 25 -10.15 -12.76 -15.09
CA GLY A 25 -9.89 -12.99 -13.66
C GLY A 25 -10.21 -11.81 -12.72
N CYS A 26 -10.64 -10.66 -13.25
CA CYS A 26 -10.78 -9.45 -12.46
C CYS A 26 -12.16 -9.36 -11.78
N PHE A 27 -12.17 -9.53 -10.47
CA PHE A 27 -13.33 -9.31 -9.60
C PHE A 27 -13.58 -7.81 -9.36
N PRO A 28 -14.74 -7.40 -8.82
CA PRO A 28 -15.12 -5.99 -8.68
C PRO A 28 -14.07 -5.05 -8.09
N SER A 29 -13.38 -5.43 -7.00
CA SER A 29 -12.34 -4.57 -6.42
C SER A 29 -11.03 -4.56 -7.20
N CYS A 30 -10.71 -5.63 -7.95
CA CYS A 30 -9.62 -5.59 -8.93
C CYS A 30 -9.89 -4.49 -9.96
N TRP A 31 -11.10 -4.41 -10.51
CA TRP A 31 -11.46 -3.34 -11.46
C TRP A 31 -11.31 -1.95 -10.86
N GLN A 32 -11.67 -1.79 -9.59
CA GLN A 32 -11.56 -0.53 -8.85
C GLN A 32 -10.11 -0.18 -8.48
N MET A 33 -9.14 -1.10 -8.61
CA MET A 33 -7.70 -0.86 -8.38
C MET A 33 -6.92 -0.62 -9.68
N ARG A 34 -7.60 -0.57 -10.83
CA ARG A 34 -6.98 -0.22 -12.12
C ARG A 34 -6.45 1.21 -12.12
N THR A 35 -5.41 1.48 -12.89
CA THR A 35 -4.81 2.83 -12.98
C THR A 35 -5.75 3.85 -13.61
N ILE A 36 -6.76 3.38 -14.34
CA ILE A 36 -7.79 4.20 -14.99
C ILE A 36 -9.18 4.05 -14.36
N ALA A 37 -9.28 3.47 -13.17
CA ALA A 37 -10.55 3.22 -12.50
C ALA A 37 -11.30 4.52 -12.16
N GLU A 38 -12.61 4.56 -12.41
CA GLU A 38 -13.48 5.64 -11.96
C GLU A 38 -13.44 5.79 -10.44
N PHE A 39 -13.31 4.68 -9.71
CA PHE A 39 -13.15 4.65 -8.26
C PHE A 39 -11.91 5.40 -7.78
N ILE A 40 -10.74 5.16 -8.37
CA ILE A 40 -9.48 5.85 -8.00
C ILE A 40 -9.59 7.34 -8.33
N ALA A 41 -10.14 7.67 -9.51
CA ALA A 41 -10.35 9.06 -9.91
C ALA A 41 -11.28 9.80 -8.92
N ALA A 42 -12.38 9.16 -8.49
CA ALA A 42 -13.30 9.73 -7.51
C ALA A 42 -12.66 9.84 -6.11
N LEU A 43 -11.93 8.81 -5.67
CA LEU A 43 -11.27 8.75 -4.36
C LEU A 43 -10.29 9.91 -4.15
N ASN A 44 -9.52 10.27 -5.19
CA ASN A 44 -8.47 11.28 -5.09
C ASN A 44 -8.95 12.70 -5.50
N SER A 45 -10.23 12.88 -5.81
CA SER A 45 -10.77 14.13 -6.40
C SER A 45 -10.75 15.35 -5.47
N ASP A 46 -10.99 15.16 -4.17
CA ASP A 46 -11.01 16.22 -3.15
C ASP A 46 -9.71 16.31 -2.33
N GLY A 47 -8.64 15.70 -2.84
CA GLY A 47 -7.33 15.60 -2.19
C GLY A 47 -7.10 14.28 -1.46
N GLU A 48 -5.83 13.89 -1.37
CA GLU A 48 -5.41 12.55 -0.93
C GLU A 48 -5.20 12.42 0.60
N THR A 49 -5.16 13.53 1.33
CA THR A 49 -4.98 13.56 2.78
C THR A 49 -6.02 14.46 3.47
N PRO A 50 -7.30 14.08 3.46
CA PRO A 50 -8.36 14.91 4.01
C PRO A 50 -8.34 14.99 5.55
N GLY A 51 -8.57 16.19 6.08
CA GLY A 51 -8.74 16.43 7.51
C GLY A 51 -7.43 16.55 8.30
N PRO A 52 -7.51 16.92 9.60
CA PRO A 52 -6.35 17.25 10.41
C PRO A 52 -5.77 16.00 11.10
N ILE A 53 -5.35 15.01 10.31
CA ILE A 53 -4.66 13.80 10.79
C ILE A 53 -3.29 13.67 10.13
N HIS A 54 -2.44 12.79 10.66
CA HIS A 54 -1.13 12.53 10.08
C HIS A 54 -1.19 11.33 9.15
N TYR A 55 -0.62 11.48 7.96
CA TYR A 55 -0.60 10.44 6.94
C TYR A 55 0.81 9.90 6.76
N THR A 56 0.98 8.60 6.95
CA THR A 56 2.22 7.88 6.67
C THR A 56 1.91 6.82 5.62
N ASN A 57 2.64 6.83 4.51
CA ASN A 57 2.54 5.81 3.49
C ASN A 57 3.89 5.09 3.36
N VAL A 58 3.89 3.77 3.48
CA VAL A 58 5.09 2.94 3.37
C VAL A 58 4.94 1.98 2.20
N TYR A 59 5.91 1.97 1.29
CA TYR A 59 5.87 1.17 0.07
C TYR A 59 7.27 0.67 -0.33
N SER A 60 7.31 -0.27 -1.27
CA SER A 60 8.53 -0.97 -1.68
C SER A 60 8.67 -0.99 -3.20
N ASP A 61 9.89 -0.80 -3.71
CA ASP A 61 10.19 -0.99 -5.14
C ASP A 61 10.12 -2.46 -5.58
N THR A 62 10.20 -3.41 -4.63
CA THR A 62 10.11 -4.85 -4.92
C THR A 62 8.70 -5.42 -4.70
N ASP A 63 7.69 -4.57 -4.49
CA ASP A 63 6.28 -4.98 -4.43
C ASP A 63 5.85 -5.51 -5.81
N GLU A 64 5.38 -6.74 -5.88
CA GLU A 64 4.99 -7.39 -7.13
C GLU A 64 3.55 -7.09 -7.56
N LEU A 65 2.74 -6.47 -6.71
CA LEU A 65 1.31 -6.21 -6.95
C LEU A 65 0.99 -4.74 -7.16
N VAL A 66 1.72 -3.83 -6.52
CA VAL A 66 1.54 -2.38 -6.66
C VAL A 66 2.67 -1.83 -7.51
N GLN A 67 2.42 -1.77 -8.81
CA GLN A 67 3.39 -1.33 -9.79
C GLN A 67 2.80 -0.27 -10.73
N PRO A 68 3.60 0.75 -11.12
CA PRO A 68 4.89 1.13 -10.51
C PRO A 68 4.76 1.47 -9.02
N SER A 69 5.77 1.17 -8.19
CA SER A 69 5.72 1.39 -6.72
C SER A 69 5.29 2.82 -6.32
N GLY A 70 5.60 3.81 -7.17
CA GLY A 70 5.22 5.21 -7.00
C GLY A 70 3.70 5.47 -7.01
N THR A 71 2.86 4.57 -7.52
CA THR A 71 1.39 4.71 -7.45
C THR A 71 0.88 4.69 -6.00
N SER A 72 1.69 4.20 -5.06
CA SER A 72 1.35 4.20 -3.65
C SER A 72 1.43 5.59 -3.00
N ALA A 73 2.23 6.52 -3.51
CA ALA A 73 2.46 7.80 -2.84
C ALA A 73 1.16 8.63 -2.73
N LEU A 74 0.99 9.37 -1.63
CA LEU A 74 -0.13 10.29 -1.38
C LEU A 74 0.37 11.74 -1.23
N THR A 75 -0.26 12.68 -1.90
CA THR A 75 -0.01 14.11 -1.79
C THR A 75 -0.34 14.59 -0.38
N GLY A 76 0.65 15.19 0.32
CA GLY A 76 0.48 15.68 1.69
C GLY A 76 0.84 14.66 2.78
N ALA A 77 1.18 13.42 2.41
CA ALA A 77 1.64 12.40 3.35
C ALA A 77 3.17 12.37 3.53
N SER A 78 3.63 11.72 4.60
CA SER A 78 4.98 11.19 4.69
C SER A 78 5.07 9.91 3.86
N ASN A 79 5.57 10.03 2.64
CA ASN A 79 5.75 8.90 1.72
C ASN A 79 7.14 8.32 1.90
N VAL A 80 7.20 7.07 2.35
CA VAL A 80 8.44 6.38 2.69
C VAL A 80 8.59 5.13 1.84
N ARG A 81 9.51 5.21 0.87
CA ARG A 81 9.98 4.05 0.15
C ARG A 81 11.04 3.32 0.97
N LEU A 82 10.88 2.02 1.19
CA LEU A 82 11.81 1.26 2.02
C LEU A 82 13.25 1.29 1.49
N GLN A 83 13.42 1.31 0.16
CA GLN A 83 14.73 1.35 -0.49
C GLN A 83 15.46 2.69 -0.34
N ASP A 84 14.76 3.78 0.01
CA ASP A 84 15.40 5.06 0.35
C ASP A 84 16.06 5.02 1.75
N ILE A 85 15.60 4.12 2.63
CA ILE A 85 16.19 3.87 3.94
C ILE A 85 17.25 2.78 3.86
N CYS A 86 16.88 1.66 3.23
CA CYS A 86 17.69 0.45 3.15
C CYS A 86 17.84 0.03 1.68
N PRO A 87 18.83 0.59 0.96
CA PRO A 87 19.06 0.27 -0.45
C PRO A 87 19.19 -1.24 -0.67
N GLY A 88 18.41 -1.77 -1.63
CA GLY A 88 18.43 -3.19 -1.99
C GLY A 88 17.71 -4.13 -1.02
N ARG A 89 17.00 -3.62 0.01
CA ARG A 89 16.17 -4.46 0.89
C ARG A 89 14.99 -5.04 0.10
N PRO A 90 14.86 -6.37 -0.02
CA PRO A 90 13.74 -6.99 -0.70
C PRO A 90 12.55 -7.11 0.25
N VAL A 91 11.45 -6.45 -0.10
CA VAL A 91 10.17 -6.52 0.61
C VAL A 91 9.07 -6.59 -0.44
N ASP A 92 8.51 -7.77 -0.64
CA ASP A 92 7.34 -8.00 -1.50
C ASP A 92 6.05 -7.50 -0.82
N HIS A 93 4.94 -7.56 -1.55
CA HIS A 93 3.66 -6.99 -1.12
C HIS A 93 3.20 -7.55 0.22
N ALA A 94 3.26 -8.87 0.41
CA ALA A 94 2.81 -9.50 1.65
C ALA A 94 3.79 -9.28 2.80
N ASN A 95 5.10 -9.36 2.52
CA ASN A 95 6.14 -9.25 3.54
C ASN A 95 6.30 -7.83 4.09
N ILE A 96 5.72 -6.80 3.47
CA ILE A 96 5.69 -5.44 4.05
C ILE A 96 5.06 -5.42 5.44
N LEU A 97 4.05 -6.27 5.69
CA LEU A 97 3.39 -6.38 6.98
C LEU A 97 4.33 -6.89 8.08
N GLY A 98 5.29 -7.73 7.70
CA GLY A 98 6.24 -8.36 8.61
C GLY A 98 7.61 -7.74 8.66
N ASP A 99 7.86 -6.75 7.81
CA ASP A 99 9.16 -6.12 7.66
C ASP A 99 9.56 -5.29 8.89
N TYR A 100 10.80 -5.47 9.38
CA TYR A 100 11.26 -4.73 10.56
C TYR A 100 11.32 -3.21 10.35
N VAL A 101 11.73 -2.74 9.17
CA VAL A 101 11.84 -1.29 8.89
C VAL A 101 10.44 -0.68 8.85
N THR A 102 9.50 -1.35 8.20
CA THR A 102 8.08 -0.99 8.18
C THR A 102 7.50 -0.93 9.58
N PHE A 103 7.71 -1.96 10.40
CA PHE A 103 7.31 -1.94 11.82
C PHE A 103 7.87 -0.72 12.56
N LYS A 104 9.16 -0.40 12.36
CA LYS A 104 9.78 0.75 13.00
C LYS A 104 9.18 2.09 12.55
N LEU A 105 8.79 2.22 11.28
CA LEU A 105 8.06 3.40 10.77
C LEU A 105 6.65 3.51 11.34
N VAL A 106 5.91 2.39 11.40
CA VAL A 106 4.57 2.34 12.01
C VAL A 106 4.65 2.76 13.47
N MET A 107 5.60 2.20 14.23
CA MET A 107 5.78 2.57 15.63
C MET A 107 6.27 4.02 15.80
N ASP A 108 7.07 4.55 14.88
CA ASP A 108 7.46 5.96 14.89
C ASP A 108 6.25 6.88 14.72
N ALA A 109 5.37 6.59 13.76
CA ALA A 109 4.13 7.34 13.55
C ALA A 109 3.22 7.30 14.79
N LEU A 110 2.99 6.11 15.35
CA LEU A 110 2.06 5.95 16.49
C LEU A 110 2.57 6.55 17.80
N LEU A 111 3.88 6.59 18.02
CA LEU A 111 4.46 6.98 19.32
C LEU A 111 4.98 8.42 19.35
N ASN A 112 4.95 9.15 18.25
CA ASN A 112 5.48 10.51 18.16
C ASN A 112 4.48 11.47 17.53
N PRO A 113 4.57 12.78 17.82
CA PRO A 113 3.84 13.78 17.05
C PRO A 113 4.26 13.78 15.57
N GLY A 114 3.28 13.96 14.68
CA GLY A 114 3.47 13.97 13.24
C GLY A 114 3.46 12.57 12.61
N PRO A 115 3.50 12.49 11.27
CA PRO A 115 3.55 11.20 10.56
C PRO A 115 4.89 10.49 10.82
N GLY A 116 5.01 9.23 10.44
CA GLY A 116 6.25 8.46 10.52
C GLY A 116 7.38 9.11 9.73
N ARG A 117 8.58 9.20 10.31
CA ARG A 117 9.73 9.89 9.73
C ARG A 117 10.99 9.00 9.73
N PRO A 118 11.58 8.74 8.55
CA PRO A 118 12.79 7.91 8.44
C PRO A 118 14.00 8.41 9.23
N ASP A 119 14.15 9.72 9.41
CA ASP A 119 15.29 10.31 10.13
C ASP A 119 15.24 10.09 11.64
N ARG A 120 14.09 9.63 12.19
CA ARG A 120 13.96 9.21 13.59
C ARG A 120 14.37 7.76 13.82
N LEU A 121 14.60 6.98 12.75
CA LEU A 121 15.00 5.58 12.87
C LEU A 121 16.50 5.45 13.21
N PRO A 122 16.90 4.40 13.95
CA PRO A 122 18.30 4.18 14.23
C PRO A 122 19.07 3.81 12.96
N ALA A 123 20.34 4.21 12.86
CA ALA A 123 21.20 3.87 11.71
C ALA A 123 21.34 2.36 11.47
N THR A 124 21.06 1.53 12.48
CA THR A 124 21.09 0.06 12.41
C THR A 124 19.78 -0.57 11.94
N VAL A 125 18.75 0.22 11.59
CA VAL A 125 17.40 -0.30 11.28
C VAL A 125 17.39 -1.35 10.17
N CYS A 126 18.27 -1.22 9.18
CA CYS A 126 18.36 -2.15 8.05
C CYS A 126 18.88 -3.54 8.41
N ALA A 127 19.50 -3.71 9.60
CA ALA A 127 19.95 -5.01 10.08
C ALA A 127 18.81 -5.88 10.65
N GLY A 128 17.62 -5.31 10.85
CA GLY A 128 16.46 -6.08 11.28
C GLY A 128 15.89 -6.94 10.15
N GLY A 129 15.53 -8.19 10.47
CA GLY A 129 14.79 -9.07 9.57
C GLY A 129 13.29 -8.79 9.66
N SER A 130 12.57 -9.64 10.37
CA SER A 130 11.14 -9.49 10.63
C SER A 130 10.85 -8.66 11.89
N MET A 131 9.62 -8.15 11.97
CA MET A 131 9.12 -7.43 13.14
C MET A 131 9.11 -8.31 14.41
N PRO A 132 9.24 -7.71 15.60
CA PRO A 132 9.18 -8.47 16.86
C PRO A 132 7.84 -9.21 17.02
N GLY A 133 7.89 -10.45 17.51
CA GLY A 133 6.69 -11.27 17.75
C GLY A 133 6.15 -11.99 16.51
N MET A 134 6.72 -11.74 15.32
CA MET A 134 6.43 -12.52 14.13
C MET A 134 7.12 -13.88 14.21
N GLY A 135 6.33 -14.96 14.17
CA GLY A 135 6.84 -16.31 13.96
C GLY A 135 7.29 -16.52 12.52
N ALA A 136 7.65 -17.74 12.14
CA ALA A 136 7.81 -18.07 10.72
C ALA A 136 6.48 -17.74 10.00
N PRO A 137 6.51 -17.03 8.85
CA PRO A 137 5.30 -16.75 8.10
C PRO A 137 4.61 -18.08 7.76
N PRO A 138 3.28 -18.20 7.93
CA PRO A 138 2.56 -19.35 7.39
C PRO A 138 2.78 -19.37 5.86
N PRO A 139 2.86 -20.56 5.22
CA PRO A 139 3.12 -20.69 3.79
C PRO A 139 2.04 -20.06 2.88
N GLU A 140 0.98 -19.54 3.46
CA GLU A 140 -0.27 -19.10 2.81
C GLU A 140 -0.23 -17.62 2.34
N ILE A 141 0.57 -16.75 2.97
CA ILE A 141 0.60 -15.31 2.62
C ILE A 141 1.31 -14.99 1.29
N SER A 142 1.89 -15.99 0.62
CA SER A 142 2.60 -15.84 -0.66
C SER A 142 1.81 -16.29 -1.89
N ASN A 143 0.58 -16.82 -1.73
CA ASN A 143 -0.22 -17.28 -2.87
C ASN A 143 -1.28 -16.23 -3.27
N LEU A 144 -1.05 -15.59 -4.42
CA LEU A 144 -2.02 -14.72 -5.08
C LEU A 144 -3.38 -15.39 -5.34
N ASP A 145 -3.36 -16.71 -5.54
CA ASP A 145 -4.56 -17.53 -5.77
C ASP A 145 -5.56 -17.48 -4.60
N ASP A 146 -5.11 -17.21 -3.36
CA ASP A 146 -6.01 -17.05 -2.22
C ASP A 146 -6.77 -15.72 -2.24
N PHE A 147 -6.28 -14.73 -3.00
CA PHE A 147 -6.91 -13.41 -3.16
C PHE A 147 -7.75 -13.29 -4.45
N SER A 148 -7.67 -14.26 -5.36
CA SER A 148 -8.43 -14.30 -6.62
C SER A 148 -9.77 -15.05 -6.50
N GLN A 149 -10.30 -15.22 -5.28
CA GLN A 149 -11.54 -15.98 -5.02
C GLN A 149 -12.82 -15.17 -5.28
N GLY A 150 -12.71 -13.94 -5.77
CA GLY A 150 -13.86 -13.12 -6.14
C GLY A 150 -14.46 -13.58 -7.47
N GLU A 151 -15.80 -13.59 -7.56
CA GLU A 151 -16.50 -13.79 -8.83
C GLU A 151 -16.05 -12.71 -9.84
N PRO A 152 -15.48 -13.10 -11.00
CA PRO A 152 -15.06 -12.14 -12.01
C PRO A 152 -16.22 -11.31 -12.56
N THR A 153 -15.89 -10.12 -13.03
CA THR A 153 -16.82 -9.24 -13.77
C THR A 153 -16.10 -8.66 -14.99
N ASP A 154 -16.85 -8.20 -15.98
CA ASP A 154 -16.35 -7.65 -17.25
C ASP A 154 -16.20 -6.12 -17.24
N HIS A 155 -16.57 -5.45 -16.15
CA HIS A 155 -16.44 -4.00 -16.01
C HIS A 155 -16.33 -3.55 -14.55
N GLU A 156 -15.84 -2.33 -14.37
CA GLU A 156 -15.85 -1.67 -13.06
C GLU A 156 -17.28 -1.43 -12.58
N PRO A 157 -17.62 -1.77 -11.32
CA PRO A 157 -18.92 -1.44 -10.75
C PRO A 157 -19.17 0.08 -10.75
N PRO A 158 -20.41 0.53 -10.98
CA PRO A 158 -20.72 1.96 -11.04
C PRO A 158 -20.47 2.63 -9.69
N LEU A 159 -19.94 3.87 -9.75
CA LEU A 159 -19.79 4.71 -8.56
C LEU A 159 -21.12 4.89 -7.83
N LYS A 160 -21.04 4.80 -6.50
CA LYS A 160 -22.18 5.14 -5.62
C LYS A 160 -22.51 6.63 -5.77
N PRO A 161 -23.79 7.04 -5.56
CA PRO A 161 -24.21 8.42 -5.77
C PRO A 161 -23.38 9.49 -5.06
N TYR A 162 -22.83 9.19 -3.88
CA TYR A 162 -22.01 10.14 -3.11
C TYR A 162 -20.59 10.37 -3.66
N ALA A 163 -20.13 9.51 -4.57
CA ALA A 163 -18.78 9.55 -5.14
C ALA A 163 -18.81 10.01 -6.61
N ARG A 164 -19.99 10.36 -7.13
CA ARG A 164 -20.12 10.90 -8.49
C ARG A 164 -19.80 12.41 -8.46
N PRO A 165 -19.13 12.93 -9.50
CA PRO A 165 -18.85 14.36 -9.62
C PRO A 165 -20.12 15.21 -9.75
#